data_AF-A0A3M1T0G4-F1
#
_entry.id   AF-A0A3M1T0G4-F1
#
_cell.length_a   1.000
_cell.length_b   1.000
_cell.length_c   1.000
_cell.angle_alpha   90.00
_cell.angle_beta   90.00
_cell.angle_gamma   90.00
#
_symmetry.space_group_name_H-M   'P 1'
#
loop_
_entity.id
_entity.type
_entity.pdbx_description
1 polymer ?
#
loop_
_entity_poly.entity_id
_entity_poly.type
_entity_poly.pdbx_seq_one_letter_code
_entity_poly.pdbx_strand_id
1 'polypeptide(L)'
;MGEASNGRASAASDAEERELAHALRGLQVGAAGLLFGVLSFFGLVVVLSQRGAPAQPAGDSGPLLIQLTAAAGLLAPSAWLAAGVLHRAFAQRLRALDPRARRGAEGLRLYRTAVLLPLALCEGTALFGLVVLLLGSLQGGLRDAPLLWVNALYSLGLVVALAVLFPTPERARALLSGSDPP
;
A
#
# COMPACT_ATOMS: atom_id res chain seq x y z
N MET A 1 3.61 -21.55 47.45
CA MET A 1 4.58 -21.54 46.34
C MET A 1 3.98 -21.25 44.95
N GLY A 2 2.65 -21.10 44.79
CA GLY A 2 2.01 -20.86 43.47
C GLY A 2 1.93 -19.40 43.01
N GLU A 3 1.93 -18.42 43.92
CA GLU A 3 1.71 -17.01 43.56
C GLU A 3 2.86 -16.38 42.76
N ALA A 4 4.11 -16.78 43.03
CA ALA A 4 5.28 -16.26 42.32
C ALA A 4 5.36 -16.73 40.84
N SER A 5 4.71 -17.84 40.49
CA SER A 5 4.67 -18.35 39.11
C SER A 5 3.68 -17.56 38.24
N ASN A 6 2.51 -17.23 38.80
CA ASN A 6 1.44 -16.54 38.08
C ASN A 6 1.84 -15.11 37.69
N GLY A 7 2.58 -14.41 38.55
CA GLY A 7 3.06 -13.06 38.25
C GLY A 7 4.07 -12.98 37.09
N ARG A 8 4.92 -14.00 36.91
CA ARG A 8 5.90 -14.02 35.81
C ARG A 8 5.25 -14.23 34.45
N ALA A 9 4.23 -15.10 34.39
CA ALA A 9 3.48 -15.34 33.17
C ALA A 9 2.71 -14.08 32.70
N SER A 10 2.12 -13.34 33.64
CA SER A 10 1.44 -12.07 33.34
C SER A 10 2.40 -11.02 32.78
N ALA A 11 3.56 -10.82 33.43
CA ALA A 11 4.51 -9.78 33.01
C ALA A 11 5.11 -10.04 31.61
N ALA A 12 5.33 -11.32 31.24
CA ALA A 12 5.79 -11.69 29.91
C ALA A 12 4.75 -11.40 28.83
N SER A 13 3.49 -11.76 29.08
CA SER A 13 2.36 -11.48 28.17
C SER A 13 2.19 -9.97 27.92
N ASP A 14 2.29 -9.16 28.97
CA ASP A 14 2.15 -7.70 28.87
C ASP A 14 3.28 -7.07 28.04
N ALA A 15 4.50 -7.62 28.14
CA ALA A 15 5.64 -7.15 27.37
C ALA A 15 5.48 -7.46 25.86
N GLU A 16 5.06 -8.69 25.53
CA GLU A 16 4.79 -9.11 24.15
C GLU A 16 3.69 -8.24 23.51
N GLU A 17 2.61 -7.94 24.24
CA GLU A 17 1.51 -7.12 23.74
C GLU A 17 1.95 -5.67 23.46
N ARG A 18 2.79 -5.09 24.32
CA ARG A 18 3.36 -3.75 24.12
C ARG A 18 4.27 -3.70 22.89
N GLU A 19 5.11 -4.72 22.70
CA GLU A 19 5.99 -4.82 21.54
C GLU A 19 5.18 -4.90 20.23
N LEU A 20 4.16 -5.76 20.21
CA LEU A 20 3.24 -5.89 19.07
C LEU A 20 2.53 -4.57 18.77
N ALA A 21 2.00 -3.89 19.80
CA ALA A 21 1.33 -2.61 19.64
C ALA A 21 2.26 -1.52 19.07
N HIS A 22 3.51 -1.46 19.54
CA HIS A 22 4.50 -0.52 19.04
C HIS A 22 4.84 -0.79 17.57
N ALA A 23 5.03 -2.06 17.22
CA ALA A 23 5.30 -2.49 15.85
C ALA A 23 4.15 -2.19 14.89
N LEU A 24 2.91 -2.40 15.32
CA LEU A 24 1.72 -2.11 14.52
C LEU A 24 1.55 -0.62 14.27
N ARG A 25 1.80 0.22 15.28
CA ARG A 25 1.77 1.68 15.11
C ARG A 25 2.76 2.12 14.04
N GLY A 26 4.00 1.59 14.06
CA GLY A 26 4.97 1.88 13.01
C GLY A 26 4.47 1.51 11.61
N LEU A 27 3.79 0.36 11.49
CA LEU A 27 3.21 -0.10 10.22
C LEU A 27 2.04 0.77 9.75
N GLN A 28 1.15 1.14 10.67
CA GLN A 28 0.01 2.00 10.40
C GLN A 28 0.46 3.40 9.96
N VAL A 29 1.46 3.98 10.64
CA VAL A 29 2.04 5.27 10.27
C VAL A 29 2.70 5.18 8.89
N GLY A 30 3.47 4.12 8.62
CA GLY A 30 4.07 3.90 7.31
C GLY A 30 3.02 3.81 6.21
N ALA A 31 1.99 2.99 6.39
CA ALA A 31 0.93 2.79 5.41
C ALA A 31 0.08 4.06 5.19
N ALA A 32 -0.21 4.81 6.25
CA ALA A 32 -0.86 6.11 6.16
C ALA A 32 0.02 7.14 5.43
N GLY A 33 1.35 7.10 5.62
CA GLY A 33 2.31 7.94 4.91
C GLY A 33 2.29 7.70 3.39
N LEU A 34 2.25 6.44 2.95
CA LEU A 34 2.14 6.08 1.53
C LEU A 34 0.86 6.66 0.92
N LEU A 35 -0.28 6.47 1.59
CA LEU A 35 -1.56 7.01 1.15
C LEU A 35 -1.53 8.54 1.08
N PHE A 36 -1.02 9.18 2.14
CA PHE A 36 -0.94 10.64 2.21
C PHE A 36 -0.07 11.21 1.08
N GLY A 37 1.05 10.57 0.76
CA GLY A 37 1.91 10.96 -0.36
C GLY A 37 1.18 10.91 -1.70
N VAL A 38 0.52 9.79 -2.01
CA VAL A 38 -0.24 9.61 -3.25
C VAL A 38 -1.42 10.58 -3.35
N LEU A 39 -2.19 10.76 -2.27
CA LEU A 39 -3.31 11.71 -2.25
C LEU A 39 -2.84 13.17 -2.40
N SER A 40 -1.73 13.54 -1.75
CA SER A 40 -1.15 14.87 -1.88
C SER A 40 -0.67 15.13 -3.31
N PHE A 41 -0.05 14.14 -3.94
CA PHE A 41 0.38 14.25 -5.33
C PHE A 41 -0.81 14.32 -6.30
N PHE A 42 -1.85 13.54 -6.07
CA PHE A 42 -3.10 13.66 -6.83
C PHE A 42 -3.73 15.05 -6.68
N GLY A 43 -3.80 15.57 -5.46
CA GLY A 43 -4.28 16.93 -5.19
C GLY A 43 -3.49 18.00 -5.94
N LEU A 44 -2.16 17.87 -5.99
CA LEU A 44 -1.30 18.74 -6.80
C LEU A 44 -1.67 18.69 -8.28
N VAL A 45 -1.82 17.49 -8.86
CA VAL A 45 -2.22 17.31 -10.27
C VAL A 45 -3.57 17.97 -10.55
N VAL A 46 -4.55 17.80 -9.67
CA VAL A 46 -5.87 18.45 -9.80
C VAL A 46 -5.72 19.97 -9.82
N VAL A 47 -4.98 20.55 -8.87
CA VAL A 47 -4.76 22.01 -8.80
C VAL A 47 -4.07 22.54 -10.06
N LEU A 48 -3.04 21.84 -10.55
CA LEU A 48 -2.33 22.23 -11.78
C LEU A 48 -3.25 22.17 -13.01
N SER A 49 -4.13 21.16 -13.10
CA SER A 49 -5.06 21.01 -14.23
C SER A 49 -6.09 22.15 -14.32
N GLN A 50 -6.46 22.73 -13.17
CA GLN A 50 -7.39 23.85 -13.09
C GLN A 50 -6.75 25.17 -13.50
N ARG A 51 -5.48 25.40 -13.14
CA ARG A 51 -4.77 26.64 -13.47
C ARG A 51 -4.45 26.78 -14.95
N GLY A 52 -4.36 25.67 -15.66
CA GLY A 52 -3.96 25.65 -17.08
C GLY A 52 -2.46 25.92 -17.23
N ALA A 53 -1.77 25.09 -18.00
CA ALA A 53 -0.38 25.35 -18.33
C ALA A 53 -0.29 26.53 -19.32
N PRO A 54 0.76 27.37 -19.24
CA PRO A 54 1.05 28.31 -20.32
C PRO A 54 1.15 27.53 -21.62
N ALA A 55 0.51 28.02 -22.68
CA ALA A 55 0.46 27.36 -23.98
C ALA A 55 1.88 27.14 -24.52
N GLN A 56 2.47 25.98 -24.22
CA GLN A 56 3.64 25.52 -24.93
C GLN A 56 3.20 25.20 -26.36
N PRO A 57 4.07 25.46 -27.36
CA PRO A 57 3.78 25.07 -28.73
C PRO A 57 3.40 23.59 -28.72
N ALA A 58 2.22 23.28 -29.24
CA ALA A 58 1.62 21.96 -29.22
C ALA A 58 2.50 20.98 -30.01
N GLY A 59 3.54 20.46 -29.37
CA GLY A 59 4.20 19.25 -29.83
C GLY A 59 3.21 18.10 -29.72
N ASP A 60 3.22 17.20 -30.70
CA ASP A 60 2.33 16.04 -30.80
C ASP A 60 2.63 15.01 -29.69
N SER A 61 2.30 15.38 -28.45
CA SER A 61 2.56 14.59 -27.25
C SER A 61 1.39 13.65 -26.92
N GLY A 62 0.26 13.82 -27.61
CA GLY A 62 -0.94 12.98 -27.46
C GLY A 62 -0.65 11.48 -27.62
N PRO A 63 0.03 11.05 -28.70
CA PRO A 63 0.40 9.65 -28.90
C PRO A 63 1.24 9.07 -27.74
N LEU A 64 2.19 9.85 -27.21
CA LEU A 64 3.02 9.43 -26.08
C LEU A 64 2.19 9.24 -24.80
N LEU A 65 1.30 10.18 -24.47
CA LEU A 65 0.44 10.07 -23.28
C LEU A 65 -0.52 8.87 -23.37
N ILE A 66 -1.02 8.57 -24.57
CA ILE A 66 -1.84 7.38 -24.82
C ILE A 66 -1.01 6.11 -24.63
N GLN A 67 0.22 6.04 -25.15
CA GLN A 67 1.12 4.91 -24.96
C GLN A 67 1.46 4.71 -23.47
N LEU A 68 1.71 5.79 -22.73
CA LEU A 68 1.96 5.72 -21.29
C LEU A 68 0.72 5.26 -20.51
N THR A 69 -0.47 5.73 -20.90
CA THR A 69 -1.74 5.26 -20.32
C THR A 69 -1.97 3.77 -20.60
N ALA A 70 -1.67 3.31 -21.81
CA ALA A 70 -1.75 1.89 -22.15
C ALA A 70 -0.75 1.05 -21.34
N ALA A 71 0.48 1.55 -21.16
CA ALA A 71 1.49 0.92 -20.31
C ALA A 71 1.02 0.85 -18.85
N ALA A 72 0.41 1.92 -18.32
CA ALA A 72 -0.18 1.93 -16.99
C ALA A 72 -1.31 0.89 -16.87
N GLY A 73 -2.12 0.76 -17.92
CA GLY A 73 -3.18 -0.25 -18.04
C GLY A 73 -2.70 -1.69 -17.99
N LEU A 74 -1.47 -1.97 -18.41
CA LEU A 74 -0.83 -3.28 -18.28
C LEU A 74 -0.11 -3.46 -16.94
N LEU A 75 0.57 -2.41 -16.48
CA LEU A 75 1.32 -2.43 -15.22
C LEU A 75 0.39 -2.60 -14.01
N ALA A 76 -0.71 -1.87 -13.95
CA ALA A 76 -1.65 -1.92 -12.83
C ALA A 76 -2.18 -3.34 -12.51
N PRO A 77 -2.79 -4.09 -13.45
CA PRO A 77 -3.27 -5.44 -13.16
C PRO A 77 -2.13 -6.41 -12.83
N SER A 78 -0.96 -6.28 -13.48
CA SER A 78 0.21 -7.11 -13.13
C SER A 78 0.70 -6.86 -11.71
N ALA A 79 0.74 -5.60 -11.27
CA ALA A 79 1.14 -5.23 -9.92
C ALA A 79 0.13 -5.69 -8.88
N TRP A 80 -1.17 -5.59 -9.17
CA TRP A 80 -2.22 -6.11 -8.29
C TRP A 80 -2.17 -7.63 -8.16
N LEU A 81 -1.95 -8.34 -9.27
CA LEU A 81 -1.77 -9.79 -9.24
C LEU A 81 -0.54 -10.16 -8.42
N ALA A 82 0.59 -9.50 -8.66
CA ALA A 82 1.82 -9.71 -7.90
C ALA A 82 1.66 -9.40 -6.41
N ALA A 83 0.99 -8.30 -6.07
CA ALA A 83 0.66 -7.92 -4.70
C ALA A 83 -0.18 -9.00 -3.99
N GLY A 84 -1.20 -9.53 -4.67
CA GLY A 84 -2.03 -10.62 -4.14
C GLY A 84 -1.26 -11.93 -3.97
N VAL A 85 -0.41 -12.30 -4.94
CA VAL A 85 0.45 -13.50 -4.85
C VAL A 85 1.46 -13.37 -3.73
N LEU A 86 2.14 -12.23 -3.61
CA LEU A 86 3.12 -11.98 -2.55
C LEU A 86 2.47 -12.01 -1.17
N HIS A 87 1.33 -11.34 -1.00
CA HIS A 87 0.60 -11.35 0.26
C HIS A 87 0.27 -12.78 0.71
N ARG A 88 -0.27 -13.60 -0.20
CA ARG A 88 -0.57 -15.01 0.05
C ARG A 88 0.69 -15.82 0.37
N ALA A 89 1.77 -15.64 -0.39
CA ALA A 89 3.03 -16.34 -0.16
C ALA A 89 3.63 -16.02 1.21
N PHE A 90 3.63 -14.75 1.63
CA PHE A 90 4.12 -14.38 2.96
C PHE A 90 3.19 -14.85 4.07
N ALA A 91 1.87 -14.81 3.89
CA ALA A 91 0.92 -15.36 4.85
C ALA A 91 1.12 -16.88 5.04
N GLN A 92 1.36 -17.63 3.96
CA GLN A 92 1.69 -19.05 4.03
C GLN A 92 3.02 -19.30 4.75
N ARG A 93 4.07 -18.52 4.45
CA ARG A 93 5.36 -18.62 5.16
C ARG A 93 5.22 -18.32 6.64
N LEU A 94 4.40 -17.35 7.03
CA LEU A 94 4.11 -17.03 8.43
C LEU A 94 3.39 -18.21 9.14
N ARG A 95 2.43 -18.85 8.45
CA ARG A 95 1.73 -20.05 8.95
C ARG A 95 2.61 -21.29 9.01
N ALA A 96 3.71 -21.34 8.25
CA ALA A 96 4.68 -22.43 8.29
C ALA A 96 5.72 -22.29 9.43
N LEU A 97 5.83 -21.10 10.04
CA LEU A 97 6.72 -20.91 11.19
C LEU A 97 6.23 -21.67 12.42
N ASP A 98 7.18 -22.14 13.22
CA ASP A 98 6.91 -22.67 14.56
C ASP A 98 6.11 -21.65 15.41
N PRO A 99 5.16 -22.09 16.25
CA PRO A 99 4.32 -21.18 17.03
C PRO A 99 5.08 -20.15 17.87
N ARG A 100 6.27 -20.53 18.39
CA ARG A 100 7.15 -19.63 19.14
C ARG A 100 7.80 -18.59 18.23
N ALA A 101 8.36 -19.01 17.09
CA ALA A 101 8.99 -18.10 16.12
C ALA A 101 7.96 -17.14 15.49
N ARG A 102 6.73 -17.63 15.26
CA ARG A 102 5.61 -16.85 14.72
C ARG A 102 5.19 -15.70 15.63
N ARG A 103 5.21 -15.87 16.95
CA ARG A 103 4.89 -14.79 17.91
C ARG A 103 6.07 -13.86 18.17
N GLY A 104 7.28 -14.31 17.89
CA GLY A 104 8.50 -13.52 18.07
C GLY A 104 8.77 -12.52 16.95
N ALA A 105 9.97 -11.93 17.01
CA ALA A 105 10.44 -10.92 16.06
C ALA A 105 10.44 -11.38 14.58
N GLU A 106 10.66 -12.67 14.34
CA GLU A 106 10.66 -13.22 12.97
C GLU A 106 9.27 -13.20 12.34
N GLY A 107 8.24 -13.67 13.06
CA GLY A 107 6.87 -13.63 12.57
C GLY A 107 6.39 -12.18 12.37
N LEU A 108 6.78 -11.27 13.26
CA LEU A 108 6.49 -9.85 13.10
C LEU A 108 7.16 -9.27 11.85
N ARG A 109 8.44 -9.59 11.59
CA ARG A 109 9.16 -9.16 10.38
C ARG A 109 8.47 -9.66 9.12
N LEU A 110 8.07 -10.94 9.07
CA LEU A 110 7.33 -11.48 7.93
C LEU A 110 5.96 -10.82 7.76
N TYR A 111 5.23 -10.58 8.84
CA TYR A 111 3.96 -9.86 8.80
C TYR A 111 4.13 -8.45 8.23
N ARG A 112 5.15 -7.71 8.66
CA ARG A 112 5.46 -6.38 8.11
C ARG A 112 5.70 -6.44 6.60
N THR A 113 6.51 -7.39 6.13
CA THR A 113 6.76 -7.58 4.70
C THR A 113 5.50 -7.98 3.94
N ALA A 114 4.66 -8.83 4.52
CA ALA A 114 3.40 -9.29 3.92
C ALA A 114 2.39 -8.15 3.68
N VAL A 115 2.48 -7.06 4.45
CA VAL A 115 1.62 -5.88 4.32
C VAL A 115 2.28 -4.80 3.47
N LEU A 116 3.53 -4.41 3.79
CA LEU A 116 4.17 -3.27 3.15
C LEU A 116 4.56 -3.53 1.70
N LEU A 117 5.07 -4.72 1.37
CA LEU A 117 5.58 -4.98 0.03
C LEU A 117 4.45 -4.98 -1.03
N PRO A 118 3.30 -5.64 -0.81
CA PRO A 118 2.15 -5.49 -1.71
C PRO A 118 1.66 -4.05 -1.85
N LEU A 119 1.63 -3.28 -0.76
CA LEU A 119 1.23 -1.87 -0.80
C LEU A 119 2.20 -1.02 -1.61
N ALA A 120 3.51 -1.24 -1.47
CA ALA A 120 4.53 -0.53 -2.25
C ALA A 120 4.42 -0.81 -3.76
N LEU A 121 4.05 -2.04 -4.15
CA LEU A 121 3.78 -2.36 -5.57
C LEU A 121 2.56 -1.61 -6.11
N CYS A 122 1.48 -1.55 -5.33
CA CYS A 122 0.29 -0.77 -5.71
C CYS A 122 0.55 0.75 -5.70
N GLU A 123 1.43 1.23 -4.82
CA GLU A 123 1.86 2.62 -4.79
C GLU A 123 2.61 2.99 -6.07
N GLY A 124 3.55 2.15 -6.52
CA GLY A 124 4.30 2.38 -7.76
C GLY A 124 3.39 2.58 -8.97
N THR A 125 2.31 1.79 -9.10
CA THR A 125 1.35 1.94 -10.20
C THR A 125 0.44 3.16 -10.04
N ALA A 126 0.04 3.49 -8.81
CA ALA A 126 -0.67 4.72 -8.52
C ALA A 126 0.16 5.95 -8.91
N LEU A 127 1.42 6.02 -8.46
CA LEU A 127 2.35 7.10 -8.78
C LEU A 127 2.62 7.20 -10.28
N PHE A 128 2.80 6.08 -10.97
CA PHE A 128 2.97 6.07 -12.41
C PHE A 128 1.76 6.70 -13.13
N GLY A 129 0.55 6.31 -12.75
CA GLY A 129 -0.68 6.94 -13.27
C GLY A 129 -0.74 8.44 -12.99
N LEU A 130 -0.39 8.87 -11.79
CA LEU A 130 -0.33 10.29 -11.42
C LEU A 130 0.71 11.06 -12.22
N VAL A 131 1.86 10.45 -12.55
CA VAL A 131 2.86 11.06 -13.44
C VAL A 131 2.29 11.26 -14.84
N VAL A 132 1.55 10.29 -15.39
CA VAL A 132 0.88 10.45 -16.69
C VAL A 132 -0.11 11.62 -16.65
N LEU A 133 -0.91 11.73 -15.59
CA LEU A 133 -1.82 12.87 -15.40
C LEU A 133 -1.07 14.19 -15.26
N LEU A 134 0.04 14.22 -14.52
CA LEU A 134 0.86 15.40 -14.37
C LEU A 134 1.37 15.88 -15.73
N LEU A 135 1.92 14.98 -16.55
CA LEU A 135 2.39 15.32 -17.90
C LEU A 135 1.25 15.84 -18.78
N GLY A 136 0.08 15.18 -18.75
CA GLY A 136 -1.11 15.67 -19.45
C GLY A 136 -1.60 17.03 -18.96
N SER A 137 -1.46 17.32 -17.66
CA SER A 137 -1.77 18.64 -17.08
C SER A 137 -0.84 19.73 -17.57
N LEU A 138 0.46 19.44 -17.62
CA LEU A 138 1.49 20.40 -18.03
C LEU A 138 1.43 20.75 -19.51
N GLN A 139 0.82 19.89 -20.33
CA GLN A 139 0.64 20.10 -21.77
C GLN A 139 -0.76 20.63 -22.14
N GLY A 140 -1.63 20.85 -21.15
CA GLY A 140 -3.04 21.23 -21.39
C GLY A 140 -3.94 20.08 -21.89
N GLY A 141 -3.35 18.93 -22.24
CA GLY A 141 -4.06 17.79 -22.83
C GLY A 141 -5.10 17.12 -21.93
N LEU A 142 -5.10 17.35 -20.61
CA LEU A 142 -6.12 16.78 -19.71
C LEU A 142 -7.54 17.30 -19.99
N ARG A 143 -7.70 18.51 -20.55
CA ARG A 143 -9.01 19.05 -20.91
C ARG A 143 -9.51 18.46 -22.22
N ASP A 144 -8.59 18.28 -23.17
CA ASP A 144 -8.91 17.83 -24.53
C ASP A 144 -9.01 16.30 -24.63
N ALA A 145 -8.31 15.56 -23.76
CA ALA A 145 -8.30 14.11 -23.68
C ALA A 145 -8.78 13.61 -22.31
N PRO A 146 -10.10 13.62 -22.04
CA PRO A 146 -10.65 13.22 -20.75
C PRO A 146 -10.34 11.75 -20.40
N LEU A 147 -10.04 10.92 -21.40
CA LEU A 147 -9.64 9.51 -21.21
C LEU A 147 -8.40 9.38 -20.33
N LEU A 148 -7.51 10.38 -20.29
CA LEU A 148 -6.32 10.34 -19.44
C LEU A 148 -6.67 10.24 -17.95
N TRP A 149 -7.85 10.71 -17.53
CA TRP A 149 -8.32 10.58 -16.14
C TRP A 149 -8.52 9.14 -15.67
N VAL A 150 -8.59 8.16 -16.57
CA VAL A 150 -8.53 6.72 -16.20
C VAL A 150 -7.30 6.40 -15.36
N ASN A 151 -6.18 7.10 -15.56
CA ASN A 151 -4.97 6.90 -14.75
C ASN A 151 -5.18 7.24 -13.24
N ALA A 152 -6.20 8.03 -12.89
CA ALA A 152 -6.55 8.30 -11.50
C ALA A 152 -7.12 7.07 -10.78
N LEU A 153 -7.68 6.11 -11.54
CA LEU A 153 -8.22 4.86 -10.98
C LEU A 153 -7.15 4.03 -10.28
N TYR A 154 -5.88 4.15 -10.67
CA TYR A 154 -4.78 3.43 -10.00
C TYR A 154 -4.54 3.95 -8.58
N SER A 155 -4.72 5.26 -8.36
CA SER A 155 -4.67 5.85 -7.02
C SER A 155 -5.85 5.40 -6.16
N LEU A 156 -7.06 5.35 -6.74
CA LEU A 156 -8.22 4.74 -6.06
C LEU A 156 -7.96 3.26 -5.73
N GLY A 157 -7.31 2.56 -6.64
CA GLY A 157 -6.80 1.21 -6.44
C GLY A 157 -5.96 1.04 -5.19
N LEU A 158 -4.98 1.92 -4.99
CA LEU A 158 -4.16 1.93 -3.78
C LEU A 158 -4.99 2.18 -2.52
N VAL A 159 -5.96 3.10 -2.56
CA VAL A 159 -6.86 3.36 -1.43
C VAL A 159 -7.61 2.08 -1.03
N VAL A 160 -8.16 1.37 -2.01
CA VAL A 160 -8.85 0.09 -1.79
C VAL A 160 -7.89 -0.97 -1.26
N ALA A 161 -6.70 -1.11 -1.87
CA ALA A 161 -5.68 -2.06 -1.42
C ALA A 161 -5.26 -1.79 0.03
N LEU A 162 -5.08 -0.52 0.40
CA LEU A 162 -4.77 -0.12 1.76
C LEU A 162 -5.92 -0.41 2.72
N ALA A 163 -7.18 -0.11 2.35
CA ALA A 163 -8.32 -0.45 3.19
C ALA A 163 -8.43 -1.96 3.45
N VAL A 164 -8.18 -2.77 2.41
CA VAL A 164 -8.20 -4.24 2.51
C VAL A 164 -7.01 -4.76 3.31
N LEU A 165 -5.81 -4.21 3.16
CA LEU A 165 -4.58 -4.68 3.81
C LEU A 165 -4.23 -3.94 5.10
N PHE A 166 -5.08 -3.00 5.55
CA PHE A 166 -4.76 -2.14 6.68
C PHE A 166 -4.38 -2.97 7.92
N PRO A 167 -3.22 -2.69 8.55
CA PRO A 167 -2.73 -3.50 9.65
C PRO A 167 -3.51 -3.17 10.93
N THR A 168 -4.57 -3.91 11.18
CA THR A 168 -5.33 -3.83 12.44
C THR A 168 -4.77 -4.82 13.48
N PRO A 169 -4.91 -4.51 14.79
CA PRO A 169 -4.50 -5.42 15.86
C PRO A 169 -5.14 -6.81 15.75
N GLU A 170 -6.40 -6.88 15.33
CA GLU A 170 -7.15 -8.13 15.20
C GLU A 170 -6.56 -9.01 14.10
N ARG A 171 -6.25 -8.43 12.93
CA ARG A 171 -5.64 -9.15 11.81
C ARG A 171 -4.22 -9.62 12.13
N ALA A 172 -3.45 -8.78 12.80
CA ALA A 172 -2.10 -9.14 13.25
C ALA A 172 -2.15 -10.30 14.25
N ARG A 173 -3.01 -10.21 15.27
CA ARG A 173 -3.21 -11.29 16.24
C ARG A 173 -3.68 -12.57 15.57
N ALA A 174 -4.64 -12.50 14.64
CA ALA A 174 -5.16 -13.67 13.95
C ALA A 174 -4.07 -14.40 13.15
N LEU A 175 -3.27 -13.65 12.38
CA LEU A 175 -2.17 -14.21 11.61
C LEU A 175 -1.04 -14.77 12.49
N LEU A 176 -0.70 -14.09 13.59
CA LEU A 176 0.37 -14.52 14.50
C LEU A 176 -0.04 -15.68 15.43
N SER A 177 -1.34 -15.83 15.72
CA SER A 177 -1.87 -16.98 16.47
C SER A 177 -2.05 -18.21 15.57
N GLY A 178 -2.12 -18.02 14.24
CA GLY A 178 -2.44 -19.07 13.27
C GLY A 178 -3.93 -19.33 13.08
N SER A 179 -4.81 -18.52 13.67
CA SER A 179 -6.24 -18.55 13.31
C SER A 179 -6.43 -18.00 11.91
N ASP A 180 -7.43 -18.51 11.18
CA ASP A 180 -7.80 -17.91 9.91
C ASP A 180 -8.29 -16.47 10.14
N PRO A 181 -7.84 -15.51 9.32
CA PRO A 181 -8.32 -14.15 9.42
C PRO A 181 -9.82 -14.11 9.09
N PRO A 182 -10.60 -13.25 9.76
CA PRO A 182 -11.98 -12.99 9.38
C PRO A 182 -12.10 -12.34 8.00
#